data_AF-A0A9Q0YW00-F1
#
_entry.id   AF-A0A9Q0YW00-F1
#
_cell.length_a   1.000
_cell.length_b   1.000
_cell.length_c   1.000
_cell.angle_alpha   90.00
_cell.angle_beta   90.00
_cell.angle_gamma   90.00
#
_symmetry.space_group_name_H-M   'P 1'
#
loop_
_entity.id
_entity.type
_entity.pdbx_description
1 polymer ?
#
loop_
_entity_poly.entity_id
_entity_poly.type
_entity_poly.pdbx_seq_one_letter_code
_entity_poly.pdbx_strand_id
1 'polypeptide(L)'
;MRNSHTASTAAGNHQIPVIANDFNYGYASGMAPGARIAVYKALNTFGGYMSDVVAAVDQAVEDGVDILSLSIGPSSVPSGPASFLNVLEMELLFATKAGVFVVQAAGNGGPSPSSILSFSPWITSVAASIIDRKYNSSIILGNGRSFSGTGLAPPTEGEMPYRIAAAADVSHTNTTSVLEAESCQHPEHFILSSVRNKLIICTYSFDFEYEAASIAAVANTIQKIGAAGFIIAMDPDIGSEQIKGATMTMQVPAIILNSVQSSRALWDYYNSNTIRSASGHAVGFAARARILDGRQAFFTRQAPVVAAYSSRGPDVSNALLQTADVLKPNIMAPGSSIWAAWSPNSEGDPSIKGQNFALVSGTSMATPHIAGVAALIKQKHPRWSPAAITSAMMTTASTFDHSGSPFLAQSTNQTAPATPFDFGAGSINPAQAIDPGLIFNSHFEQYVQFLCAVPGVDEGSVRRAAGTGCPTKRRAWCSDLNTASVIISNLVGSRKVIRRVTNVSSRNEVYRVTVRQPSGVNVTVSPQVVMINGNASKHLKIVLTAIQATRTYTFGEMVLHGSRKHVVRVPIAVYVSTSLKS
;
A
#
# COMPACT_ATOMS: atom_id res chain seq x y z
N MET A 1 10.74 8.90 12.05
CA MET A 1 11.40 7.62 11.66
C MET A 1 10.95 7.17 10.28
N ARG A 2 9.64 6.97 10.04
CA ARG A 2 9.12 6.66 8.68
C ARG A 2 9.45 7.72 7.62
N ASN A 3 9.70 8.98 8.03
CA ASN A 3 10.04 10.08 7.10
C ASN A 3 11.30 9.82 6.25
N SER A 4 12.36 9.20 6.79
CA SER A 4 13.58 8.91 6.01
C SER A 4 13.31 7.87 4.92
N HIS A 5 12.46 6.88 5.23
CA HIS A 5 12.07 5.82 4.32
C HIS A 5 11.24 6.36 3.16
N THR A 6 10.23 7.18 3.48
CA THR A 6 9.36 7.78 2.45
C THR A 6 10.11 8.81 1.61
N ALA A 7 10.93 9.67 2.22
CA ALA A 7 11.71 10.67 1.49
C ALA A 7 12.71 10.02 0.51
N SER A 8 13.43 8.97 0.96
CA SER A 8 14.37 8.24 0.09
C SER A 8 13.68 7.41 -1.00
N THR A 9 12.45 6.92 -0.78
CA THR A 9 11.65 6.29 -1.83
C THR A 9 11.25 7.30 -2.92
N ALA A 10 10.92 8.54 -2.54
CA ALA A 10 10.55 9.58 -3.50
C ALA A 10 11.75 10.12 -4.28
N ALA A 11 12.82 10.50 -3.57
CA ALA A 11 13.94 11.26 -4.13
C ALA A 11 15.30 10.88 -3.51
N GLY A 12 15.45 9.66 -3.01
CA GLY A 12 16.75 9.12 -2.60
C GLY A 12 17.73 9.09 -3.76
N ASN A 13 19.02 9.26 -3.44
CA ASN A 13 20.08 9.34 -4.44
C ASN A 13 20.19 8.07 -5.30
N HIS A 14 20.82 8.17 -6.47
CA HIS A 14 20.91 7.11 -7.44
C HIS A 14 21.93 6.03 -7.05
N GLN A 15 21.61 4.76 -7.33
CA GLN A 15 22.47 3.59 -7.15
C GLN A 15 23.13 3.47 -5.76
N ILE A 16 22.35 3.63 -4.69
CA ILE A 16 22.86 3.46 -3.33
C ILE A 16 22.78 1.98 -2.93
N PRO A 17 23.89 1.35 -2.50
CA PRO A 17 23.87 -0.03 -2.06
C PRO A 17 23.02 -0.20 -0.81
N VAL A 18 22.10 -1.17 -0.83
CA VAL A 18 21.21 -1.50 0.29
C VAL A 18 21.89 -2.56 1.15
N ILE A 19 22.66 -2.09 2.14
CA ILE A 19 23.37 -2.96 3.08
C ILE A 19 22.60 -3.01 4.39
N ALA A 20 22.22 -4.20 4.82
CA ALA A 20 21.61 -4.47 6.12
C ALA A 20 22.19 -5.79 6.67
N ASN A 21 22.67 -5.76 7.92
CA ASN A 21 23.40 -6.88 8.54
C ASN A 21 24.47 -7.50 7.62
N ASP A 22 25.33 -6.65 7.07
CA ASP A 22 26.46 -7.01 6.20
C ASP A 22 26.09 -7.78 4.93
N PHE A 23 24.80 -7.84 4.58
CA PHE A 23 24.33 -8.39 3.32
C PHE A 23 23.86 -7.28 2.39
N ASN A 24 24.26 -7.39 1.11
CA ASN A 24 23.86 -6.47 0.07
C ASN A 24 22.57 -6.98 -0.62
N TYR A 25 21.47 -6.27 -0.43
CA TYR A 25 20.16 -6.56 -1.04
C TYR A 25 19.96 -5.90 -2.42
N GLY A 26 21.04 -5.38 -3.01
CA GLY A 26 21.06 -4.70 -4.30
C GLY A 26 21.23 -3.18 -4.16
N TYR A 27 20.76 -2.44 -5.16
CA TYR A 27 20.89 -0.99 -5.21
C TYR A 27 19.52 -0.32 -5.21
N ALA A 28 19.36 0.74 -4.43
CA ALA A 28 18.16 1.56 -4.36
C ALA A 28 18.36 2.90 -5.08
N SER A 29 17.25 3.46 -5.57
CA SER A 29 17.15 4.83 -6.06
C SER A 29 15.75 5.33 -5.76
N GLY A 30 15.62 6.60 -5.38
CA GLY A 30 14.31 7.24 -5.36
C GLY A 30 13.72 7.31 -6.76
N MET A 31 12.41 7.50 -6.87
CA MET A 31 11.77 7.69 -8.16
C MET A 31 12.27 8.94 -8.91
N ALA A 32 12.68 9.99 -8.19
CA ALA A 32 13.29 11.20 -8.74
C ALA A 32 14.58 11.59 -7.99
N PRO A 33 15.73 10.91 -8.21
CA PRO A 33 16.96 11.13 -7.45
C PRO A 33 17.57 12.53 -7.54
N GLY A 34 17.23 13.29 -8.58
CA GLY A 34 17.68 14.67 -8.77
C GLY A 34 16.76 15.74 -8.13
N ALA A 35 15.63 15.34 -7.54
CA ALA A 35 14.72 16.26 -6.88
C ALA A 35 15.28 16.71 -5.51
N ARG A 36 14.95 17.94 -5.10
CA ARG A 36 15.25 18.43 -3.75
C ARG A 36 14.21 17.90 -2.76
N ILE A 37 14.63 17.72 -1.50
CA ILE A 37 13.75 17.28 -0.41
C ILE A 37 13.69 18.40 0.63
N ALA A 38 12.47 18.84 0.97
CA ALA A 38 12.18 19.66 2.14
C ALA A 38 11.37 18.80 3.14
N VAL A 39 11.75 18.81 4.42
CA VAL A 39 11.16 17.95 5.44
C VAL A 39 10.43 18.78 6.49
N TYR A 40 9.12 18.56 6.60
CA TYR A 40 8.26 19.19 7.59
C TYR A 40 7.79 18.12 8.57
N LYS A 41 8.29 18.16 9.81
CA LYS A 41 7.98 17.15 10.84
C LYS A 41 6.71 17.54 11.59
N ALA A 42 5.59 16.94 11.23
CA ALA A 42 4.29 17.12 11.91
C ALA A 42 3.87 15.95 12.82
N LEU A 43 4.68 14.88 12.89
CA LEU A 43 4.36 13.66 13.66
C LEU A 43 5.42 13.35 14.72
N ASN A 44 4.95 12.81 15.83
CA ASN A 44 5.69 12.28 16.97
C ASN A 44 5.36 10.79 17.19
N THR A 45 5.85 10.20 18.30
CA THR A 45 5.71 8.77 18.60
C THR A 45 4.27 8.32 18.82
N PHE A 46 3.42 9.19 19.38
CA PHE A 46 1.98 8.94 19.59
C PHE A 46 1.10 9.29 18.38
N GLY A 47 1.70 9.65 17.25
CA GLY A 47 1.01 10.26 16.11
C GLY A 47 1.25 11.77 16.06
N GLY A 48 0.29 12.54 15.55
CA GLY A 48 0.39 13.99 15.49
C GLY A 48 -0.97 14.65 15.52
N TYR A 49 -1.00 15.94 15.86
CA TYR A 49 -2.22 16.71 15.87
C TYR A 49 -2.55 17.22 14.48
N MET A 50 -3.85 17.33 14.18
CA MET A 50 -4.31 17.88 12.92
C MET A 50 -3.75 19.29 12.67
N SER A 51 -3.63 20.10 13.74
CA SER A 51 -3.03 21.44 13.68
C SER A 51 -1.59 21.44 13.19
N ASP A 52 -0.78 20.48 13.64
CA ASP A 52 0.64 20.40 13.26
C ASP A 52 0.78 19.99 11.79
N VAL A 53 -0.10 19.09 11.33
CA VAL A 53 -0.14 18.67 9.93
C VAL A 53 -0.55 19.85 9.06
N VAL A 54 -1.60 20.57 9.43
CA VAL A 54 -2.08 21.76 8.69
C VAL A 54 -0.99 22.82 8.62
N ALA A 55 -0.35 23.16 9.75
CA ALA A 55 0.74 24.13 9.77
C ALA A 55 1.94 23.70 8.90
N ALA A 56 2.24 22.40 8.87
CA ALA A 56 3.30 21.87 8.02
C ALA A 56 2.95 21.92 6.53
N VAL A 57 1.68 21.72 6.15
CA VAL A 57 1.23 21.89 4.76
C VAL A 57 1.31 23.36 4.36
N ASP A 58 0.78 24.25 5.18
CA ASP A 58 0.76 25.70 4.93
C ASP A 58 2.19 26.23 4.74
N GLN A 59 3.09 25.93 5.69
CA GLN A 59 4.50 26.30 5.57
C GLN A 59 5.17 25.72 4.32
N ALA A 60 4.85 24.47 3.94
CA ALA A 60 5.43 23.88 2.74
C ALA A 60 4.97 24.60 1.46
N VAL A 61 3.71 25.03 1.42
CA VAL A 61 3.18 25.82 0.31
C VAL A 61 3.85 27.20 0.26
N GLU A 62 4.02 27.88 1.40
CA GLU A 62 4.74 29.15 1.50
C GLU A 62 6.20 29.04 1.03
N ASP A 63 6.88 27.95 1.40
CA ASP A 63 8.26 27.65 1.00
C ASP A 63 8.38 27.30 -0.50
N GLY A 64 7.25 27.15 -1.21
CA GLY A 64 7.19 26.97 -2.66
C GLY A 64 7.47 25.54 -3.13
N VAL A 65 7.08 24.52 -2.36
CA VAL A 65 7.25 23.12 -2.79
C VAL A 65 6.40 22.80 -4.03
N ASP A 66 6.93 22.01 -4.97
CA ASP A 66 6.15 21.57 -6.14
C ASP A 66 5.20 20.41 -5.82
N ILE A 67 5.64 19.50 -4.96
CA ILE A 67 5.02 18.21 -4.67
C ILE A 67 4.98 18.01 -3.14
N LEU A 68 3.81 17.69 -2.60
CA LEU A 68 3.61 17.35 -1.19
C LEU A 68 3.29 15.85 -1.05
N SER A 69 4.14 15.12 -0.31
CA SER A 69 3.97 13.68 -0.06
C SER A 69 3.49 13.40 1.35
N LEU A 70 2.19 13.10 1.49
CA LEU A 70 1.53 12.87 2.78
C LEU A 70 1.28 11.37 2.98
N SER A 71 2.25 10.69 3.60
CA SER A 71 2.12 9.28 3.97
C SER A 71 1.32 9.08 5.27
N ILE A 72 0.27 9.90 5.45
CA ILE A 72 -0.53 10.09 6.67
C ILE A 72 -1.99 10.34 6.28
N GLY A 73 -2.90 10.11 7.20
CA GLY A 73 -4.32 10.42 7.04
C GLY A 73 -5.03 10.45 8.39
N PRO A 74 -6.30 10.89 8.42
CA PRO A 74 -7.11 10.83 9.62
C PRO A 74 -7.28 9.37 10.07
N SER A 75 -7.56 9.18 11.37
CA SER A 75 -7.79 7.86 11.96
C SER A 75 -9.21 7.33 11.75
N SER A 76 -10.14 8.21 11.38
CA SER A 76 -11.54 7.89 11.16
C SER A 76 -12.17 8.87 10.19
N VAL A 77 -13.37 8.54 9.70
CA VAL A 77 -14.19 9.48 8.94
C VAL A 77 -14.52 10.68 9.83
N PRO A 78 -14.30 11.93 9.37
CA PRO A 78 -14.61 13.13 10.13
C PRO A 78 -16.07 13.17 10.57
N SER A 79 -16.31 13.68 11.78
CA SER A 79 -17.68 13.98 12.22
C SER A 79 -18.25 15.16 11.41
N GLY A 80 -19.55 15.10 11.13
CA GLY A 80 -20.26 16.19 10.46
C GLY A 80 -20.90 15.81 9.12
N PRO A 81 -21.46 16.81 8.42
CA PRO A 81 -22.29 16.58 7.23
C PRO A 81 -21.47 16.22 5.98
N ALA A 82 -20.16 16.49 5.98
CA ALA A 82 -19.29 16.18 4.83
C ALA A 82 -17.86 15.81 5.22
N SER A 83 -17.34 14.71 4.68
CA SER A 83 -15.94 14.28 4.84
C SER A 83 -14.96 15.31 4.25
N PHE A 84 -15.40 16.02 3.20
CA PHE A 84 -14.56 16.92 2.40
C PHE A 84 -14.37 18.33 2.97
N LEU A 85 -15.00 18.69 4.10
CA LEU A 85 -15.00 20.06 4.64
C LEU A 85 -14.21 20.22 5.94
N ASN A 86 -13.52 19.18 6.38
CA ASN A 86 -12.67 19.30 7.57
C ASN A 86 -11.41 20.14 7.26
N VAL A 87 -10.76 20.62 8.32
CA VAL A 87 -9.64 21.59 8.22
C VAL A 87 -8.51 21.07 7.34
N LEU A 88 -8.13 19.80 7.46
CA LEU A 88 -7.09 19.22 6.61
C LEU A 88 -7.51 19.23 5.15
N GLU A 89 -8.74 18.81 4.83
CA GLU A 89 -9.18 18.74 3.44
C GLU A 89 -9.22 20.12 2.78
N MET A 90 -9.57 21.17 3.53
CA MET A 90 -9.50 22.55 3.05
C MET A 90 -8.07 23.03 2.87
N GLU A 91 -7.17 22.69 3.78
CA GLU A 91 -5.75 22.98 3.64
C GLU A 91 -5.17 22.34 2.38
N LEU A 92 -5.50 21.06 2.12
CA LEU A 92 -5.07 20.36 0.91
C LEU A 92 -5.70 20.97 -0.36
N LEU A 93 -6.90 21.53 -0.28
CA LEU A 93 -7.52 22.26 -1.39
C LEU A 93 -6.74 23.54 -1.71
N PHE A 94 -6.30 24.28 -0.69
CA PHE A 94 -5.52 25.49 -0.87
C PHE A 94 -4.11 25.20 -1.38
N ALA A 95 -3.45 24.13 -0.92
CA ALA A 95 -2.21 23.65 -1.51
C ALA A 95 -2.38 23.33 -3.01
N THR A 96 -3.44 22.60 -3.37
CA THR A 96 -3.75 22.31 -4.79
C THR A 96 -4.06 23.59 -5.58
N LYS A 97 -4.76 24.56 -4.98
CA LYS A 97 -5.03 25.88 -5.58
C LYS A 97 -3.73 26.66 -5.87
N ALA A 98 -2.74 26.57 -4.98
CA ALA A 98 -1.41 27.15 -5.17
C ALA A 98 -0.58 26.43 -6.26
N GLY A 99 -1.10 25.32 -6.81
CA GLY A 99 -0.44 24.56 -7.87
C GLY A 99 0.49 23.45 -7.37
N VAL A 100 0.50 23.20 -6.04
CA VAL A 100 1.22 22.11 -5.40
C VAL A 100 0.49 20.81 -5.63
N PHE A 101 1.16 19.80 -6.17
CA PHE A 101 0.57 18.48 -6.31
C PHE A 101 0.62 17.74 -4.98
N VAL A 102 -0.55 17.36 -4.46
CA VAL A 102 -0.65 16.61 -3.21
C VAL A 102 -0.95 15.13 -3.47
N VAL A 103 -0.13 14.26 -2.88
CA VAL A 103 -0.35 12.82 -2.86
C VAL A 103 -0.47 12.31 -1.44
N GLN A 104 -1.49 11.49 -1.20
CA GLN A 104 -1.80 10.95 0.12
C GLN A 104 -1.91 9.42 0.10
N ALA A 105 -1.52 8.78 1.19
CA ALA A 105 -1.76 7.35 1.41
C ALA A 105 -3.27 7.05 1.49
N ALA A 106 -3.72 5.96 0.85
CA ALA A 106 -5.11 5.51 0.97
C ALA A 106 -5.50 5.08 2.40
N GLY A 107 -4.53 4.59 3.17
CA GLY A 107 -4.73 3.98 4.49
C GLY A 107 -4.40 2.49 4.50
N ASN A 108 -4.19 1.94 5.69
CA ASN A 108 -3.86 0.53 5.90
C ASN A 108 -4.98 -0.25 6.61
N GLY A 109 -6.23 0.20 6.47
CA GLY A 109 -7.42 -0.37 7.13
C GLY A 109 -8.22 -1.35 6.25
N GLY A 110 -7.66 -1.77 5.12
CA GLY A 110 -8.27 -2.79 4.26
C GLY A 110 -8.30 -4.18 4.92
N PRO A 111 -8.94 -5.19 4.29
CA PRO A 111 -9.49 -5.17 2.93
C PRO A 111 -10.97 -4.77 2.86
N SER A 112 -11.59 -4.36 3.96
CA SER A 112 -13.02 -4.03 4.01
C SER A 112 -13.38 -2.89 3.04
N PRO A 113 -14.54 -2.95 2.34
CA PRO A 113 -15.04 -1.83 1.54
C PRO A 113 -15.20 -0.54 2.37
N SER A 114 -15.04 0.61 1.73
CA SER A 114 -15.15 1.94 2.36
C SER A 114 -14.21 2.15 3.56
N SER A 115 -13.02 1.54 3.52
CA SER A 115 -11.97 1.69 4.55
C SER A 115 -10.96 2.81 4.22
N ILE A 116 -11.14 3.49 3.09
CA ILE A 116 -10.31 4.64 2.69
C ILE A 116 -10.58 5.85 3.57
N LEU A 117 -9.50 6.54 3.95
CA LEU A 117 -9.53 7.74 4.80
C LEU A 117 -8.90 8.96 4.11
N SER A 118 -8.71 8.88 2.79
CA SER A 118 -8.21 9.96 1.94
C SER A 118 -9.31 10.33 0.94
N PHE A 119 -10.13 11.32 1.30
CA PHE A 119 -11.43 11.57 0.68
C PHE A 119 -11.33 12.52 -0.52
N SER A 120 -10.57 13.60 -0.40
CA SER A 120 -10.70 14.74 -1.31
C SER A 120 -10.44 14.47 -2.80
N PRO A 121 -11.24 15.05 -3.71
CA PRO A 121 -11.02 14.89 -5.16
C PRO A 121 -9.89 15.76 -5.73
N TRP A 122 -9.36 16.72 -4.97
CA TRP A 122 -8.24 17.58 -5.36
C TRP A 122 -6.85 17.01 -5.01
N ILE A 123 -6.80 15.83 -4.40
CA ILE A 123 -5.56 15.12 -4.07
C ILE A 123 -5.51 13.74 -4.72
N THR A 124 -4.30 13.20 -4.87
CA THR A 124 -4.09 11.84 -5.40
C THR A 124 -3.92 10.84 -4.26
N SER A 125 -4.90 9.94 -4.08
CA SER A 125 -4.83 8.87 -3.08
C SER A 125 -4.23 7.59 -3.67
N VAL A 126 -3.33 6.95 -2.93
CA VAL A 126 -2.49 5.85 -3.44
C VAL A 126 -2.74 4.55 -2.68
N ALA A 127 -3.16 3.51 -3.40
CA ALA A 127 -3.20 2.13 -2.93
C ALA A 127 -1.83 1.45 -2.97
N ALA A 128 -1.64 0.44 -2.12
CA ALA A 128 -0.42 -0.34 -2.04
C ALA A 128 -0.54 -1.67 -2.78
N SER A 129 0.42 -1.95 -3.65
CA SER A 129 0.61 -3.28 -4.24
C SER A 129 1.72 -4.08 -3.58
N ILE A 130 1.60 -5.39 -3.72
CA ILE A 130 2.67 -6.37 -3.56
C ILE A 130 3.41 -6.47 -4.90
N ILE A 131 4.74 -6.40 -4.84
CA ILE A 131 5.62 -6.51 -6.01
C ILE A 131 5.99 -7.96 -6.32
N ASP A 132 6.64 -8.16 -7.47
CA ASP A 132 7.14 -9.45 -7.96
C ASP A 132 8.31 -10.00 -7.14
N ARG A 133 9.08 -9.13 -6.47
CA ARG A 133 10.17 -9.53 -5.60
C ARG A 133 9.66 -10.30 -4.37
N LYS A 134 10.20 -11.49 -4.19
CA LYS A 134 9.97 -12.37 -3.04
C LYS A 134 11.29 -12.85 -2.46
N TYR A 135 11.25 -13.21 -1.19
CA TYR A 135 12.33 -13.88 -0.47
C TYR A 135 11.81 -15.24 -0.05
N ASN A 136 12.58 -16.30 -0.27
CA ASN A 136 12.23 -17.64 0.15
C ASN A 136 13.21 -18.08 1.23
N SER A 137 12.74 -18.28 2.44
CA SER A 137 13.50 -19.00 3.46
C SER A 137 13.00 -20.44 3.51
N SER A 138 13.89 -21.40 3.69
CA SER A 138 13.51 -22.81 3.77
C SER A 138 14.43 -23.58 4.70
N ILE A 139 13.90 -24.63 5.31
CA ILE A 139 14.63 -25.52 6.21
C ILE A 139 14.51 -26.95 5.70
N ILE A 140 15.64 -27.66 5.65
CA ILE A 140 15.70 -29.08 5.29
C ILE A 140 15.99 -29.88 6.54
N LEU A 141 15.12 -30.82 6.87
CA LEU A 141 15.27 -31.73 8.01
C LEU A 141 16.16 -32.92 7.65
N GLY A 142 16.72 -33.59 8.66
CA GLY A 142 17.57 -34.77 8.49
C GLY A 142 16.85 -35.98 7.89
N ASN A 143 15.52 -35.99 7.87
CA ASN A 143 14.70 -37.00 7.19
C ASN A 143 14.36 -36.63 5.73
N GLY A 144 14.95 -35.56 5.19
CA GLY A 144 14.75 -35.10 3.81
C GLY A 144 13.50 -34.24 3.59
N ARG A 145 12.63 -34.06 4.59
CA ARG A 145 11.49 -33.13 4.49
C ARG A 145 12.00 -31.70 4.44
N SER A 146 11.33 -30.85 3.64
CA SER A 146 11.63 -29.43 3.54
C SER A 146 10.39 -28.62 3.86
N PHE A 147 10.57 -27.51 4.59
CA PHE A 147 9.52 -26.54 4.87
C PHE A 147 9.92 -25.16 4.39
N SER A 148 8.97 -24.44 3.81
CA SER A 148 9.11 -23.02 3.49
C SER A 148 8.73 -22.17 4.69
N GLY A 149 9.38 -21.01 4.79
CA GLY A 149 9.08 -20.01 5.79
C GLY A 149 9.48 -18.63 5.33
N THR A 150 9.57 -17.72 6.28
CA THR A 150 9.94 -16.32 6.07
C THR A 150 11.15 -15.94 6.92
N GLY A 151 11.72 -14.76 6.68
CA GLY A 151 12.90 -14.25 7.36
C GLY A 151 14.05 -13.96 6.39
N LEU A 152 14.72 -12.84 6.62
CA LEU A 152 15.89 -12.42 5.84
C LEU A 152 17.17 -12.75 6.62
N ALA A 153 17.51 -14.03 6.67
CA ALA A 153 18.60 -14.55 7.50
C ALA A 153 19.62 -15.34 6.68
N PRO A 154 20.89 -15.38 7.10
CA PRO A 154 21.90 -16.24 6.49
C PRO A 154 21.53 -17.73 6.61
N PRO A 155 22.12 -18.60 5.77
CA PRO A 155 22.02 -20.03 5.95
C PRO A 155 22.84 -20.46 7.17
N THR A 156 22.55 -21.66 7.70
CA THR A 156 23.48 -22.31 8.63
C THR A 156 24.83 -22.59 7.96
N GLU A 157 25.93 -22.51 8.72
CA GLU A 157 27.27 -22.70 8.17
C GLU A 157 27.51 -24.15 7.70
N GLY A 158 28.02 -24.29 6.48
CA GLY A 158 28.34 -25.59 5.87
C GLY A 158 27.12 -26.36 5.36
N GLU A 159 27.38 -27.54 4.78
CA GLU A 159 26.33 -28.42 4.23
C GLU A 159 25.77 -29.42 5.25
N MET A 160 26.46 -29.58 6.39
CA MET A 160 26.08 -30.55 7.41
C MET A 160 24.92 -30.02 8.28
N PRO A 161 23.87 -30.80 8.52
CA PRO A 161 22.73 -30.35 9.31
C PRO A 161 23.07 -30.32 10.81
N TYR A 162 22.63 -29.25 11.47
CA TYR A 162 22.79 -29.01 12.90
C TYR A 162 21.76 -29.77 13.70
N ARG A 163 22.10 -30.16 14.94
CA ARG A 163 21.11 -30.73 15.87
C ARG A 163 20.04 -29.69 16.20
N ILE A 164 18.82 -30.13 16.44
CA ILE A 164 17.70 -29.28 16.84
C ILE A 164 17.39 -29.52 18.31
N ALA A 165 17.06 -28.48 19.06
CA ALA A 165 16.57 -28.56 20.43
C ALA A 165 15.42 -27.57 20.64
N ALA A 166 14.37 -27.97 21.35
CA ALA A 166 13.32 -27.06 21.77
C ALA A 166 13.80 -26.22 22.95
N ALA A 167 13.44 -24.93 22.98
CA ALA A 167 13.86 -24.02 24.03
C ALA A 167 13.53 -24.54 25.44
N ALA A 168 12.35 -25.12 25.64
CA ALA A 168 11.94 -25.74 26.89
C ALA A 168 12.88 -26.88 27.36
N ASP A 169 13.44 -27.66 26.43
CA ASP A 169 14.29 -28.81 26.73
C ASP A 169 15.75 -28.44 27.04
N VAL A 170 16.15 -27.20 26.77
CA VAL A 170 17.52 -26.69 26.99
C VAL A 170 17.57 -25.51 27.96
N SER A 171 16.46 -25.30 28.68
CA SER A 171 16.33 -24.26 29.69
C SER A 171 16.43 -24.82 31.12
N HIS A 172 16.71 -23.94 32.08
CA HIS A 172 16.75 -24.28 33.50
C HIS A 172 15.34 -24.66 34.01
N THR A 173 15.24 -25.72 34.82
CA THR A 173 13.96 -26.20 35.38
C THR A 173 13.30 -25.25 36.39
N ASN A 174 14.02 -24.22 36.85
CA ASN A 174 13.56 -23.24 37.85
C ASN A 174 13.01 -21.94 37.23
N THR A 175 12.76 -21.90 35.93
CA THR A 175 12.10 -20.74 35.30
C THR A 175 10.67 -20.61 35.81
N THR A 176 10.31 -19.41 36.24
CA THR A 176 9.00 -19.07 36.85
C THR A 176 7.81 -19.26 35.90
N SER A 177 8.06 -19.37 34.59
CA SER A 177 7.07 -19.71 33.56
C SER A 177 7.73 -20.48 32.41
N VAL A 178 7.21 -21.66 32.07
CA VAL A 178 7.67 -22.46 30.91
C VAL A 178 7.47 -21.68 29.60
N LEU A 179 6.40 -20.87 29.52
CA LEU A 179 6.10 -20.04 28.35
C LEU A 179 7.18 -18.96 28.09
N GLU A 180 7.80 -18.41 29.14
CA GLU A 180 8.85 -17.39 28.98
C GLU A 180 10.13 -17.97 28.36
N ALA A 181 10.46 -19.22 28.68
CA ALA A 181 11.60 -19.92 28.08
C ALA A 181 11.31 -20.31 26.62
N GLU A 182 10.09 -20.76 26.31
CA GLU A 182 9.71 -21.21 24.97
C GLU A 182 9.78 -20.12 23.91
N SER A 183 9.52 -18.86 24.28
CA SER A 183 9.57 -17.72 23.37
C SER A 183 11.00 -17.21 23.08
N CYS A 184 12.04 -17.77 23.73
CA CYS A 184 13.45 -17.41 23.55
C CYS A 184 13.79 -15.93 23.76
N GLN A 185 13.05 -15.22 24.60
CA GLN A 185 13.27 -13.78 24.81
C GLN A 185 14.48 -13.48 25.71
N HIS A 186 14.83 -14.42 26.60
CA HIS A 186 15.72 -14.20 27.73
C HIS A 186 16.90 -15.20 27.74
N PRO A 187 18.17 -14.75 27.58
CA PRO A 187 19.33 -15.64 27.57
C PRO A 187 19.59 -16.37 28.89
N GLU A 188 19.21 -15.78 30.02
CA GLU A 188 19.38 -16.31 31.38
C GLU A 188 18.64 -17.63 31.64
N HIS A 189 17.66 -17.96 30.80
CA HIS A 189 16.91 -19.21 30.93
C HIS A 189 17.65 -20.41 30.36
N PHE A 190 18.66 -20.21 29.50
CA PHE A 190 19.28 -21.28 28.73
C PHE A 190 20.54 -21.87 29.37
N ILE A 191 20.65 -23.20 29.31
CA ILE A 191 21.85 -23.93 29.69
C ILE A 191 22.83 -23.90 28.52
N LEU A 192 23.90 -23.09 28.63
CA LEU A 192 24.85 -22.82 27.53
C LEU A 192 25.47 -24.08 26.90
N SER A 193 25.77 -25.11 27.69
CA SER A 193 26.30 -26.39 27.18
C SER A 193 25.29 -27.17 26.35
N SER A 194 23.99 -26.99 26.64
CA SER A 194 22.89 -27.67 25.96
C SER A 194 22.51 -27.01 24.63
N VAL A 195 22.77 -25.71 24.45
CA VAL A 195 22.40 -24.96 23.22
C VAL A 195 23.51 -24.89 22.16
N ARG A 196 24.78 -25.04 22.54
CA ARG A 196 25.92 -24.92 21.62
C ARG A 196 25.81 -25.86 20.42
N ASN A 197 26.09 -25.34 19.23
CA ASN A 197 26.01 -26.03 17.94
C ASN A 197 24.63 -26.65 17.64
N LYS A 198 23.54 -26.02 18.09
CA LYS A 198 22.16 -26.44 17.81
C LYS A 198 21.32 -25.31 17.26
N LEU A 199 20.32 -25.68 16.47
CA LEU A 199 19.19 -24.83 16.12
C LEU A 199 18.16 -24.91 17.24
N ILE A 200 17.75 -23.77 17.77
CA ILE A 200 16.77 -23.70 18.86
C ILE A 200 15.37 -23.46 18.29
N ILE A 201 14.41 -24.30 18.63
CA ILE A 201 12.99 -24.07 18.33
C ILE A 201 12.44 -23.13 19.39
N CYS A 202 11.93 -21.98 18.94
CA CYS A 202 11.26 -20.97 19.72
C CYS A 202 9.79 -20.94 19.32
N THR A 203 8.88 -20.86 20.30
CA THR A 203 7.44 -20.82 20.05
C THR A 203 6.99 -19.38 19.81
N TYR A 204 6.27 -19.15 18.72
CA TYR A 204 5.54 -17.90 18.49
C TYR A 204 4.25 -17.95 19.31
N SER A 205 4.25 -17.26 20.46
CA SER A 205 3.15 -17.18 21.43
C SER A 205 2.37 -15.85 21.32
N PHE A 206 1.33 -15.68 22.15
CA PHE A 206 0.52 -14.46 22.21
C PHE A 206 1.35 -13.22 22.61
N ASP A 207 2.49 -13.40 23.27
CA ASP A 207 3.38 -12.31 23.71
C ASP A 207 3.95 -11.51 22.53
N PHE A 208 4.07 -12.14 21.35
CA PHE A 208 4.51 -11.47 20.13
C PHE A 208 3.42 -10.53 19.57
N GLU A 209 2.15 -10.80 19.83
CA GLU A 209 1.03 -9.95 19.37
C GLU A 209 0.90 -8.68 20.22
N TYR A 210 1.08 -8.81 21.54
CA TYR A 210 1.02 -7.72 22.52
C TYR A 210 2.36 -7.00 22.75
N GLU A 211 3.38 -7.27 21.92
CA GLU A 211 4.69 -6.59 21.93
C GLU A 211 5.51 -6.80 23.22
N ALA A 212 5.19 -7.83 24.01
CA ALA A 212 6.02 -8.30 25.12
C ALA A 212 7.20 -9.16 24.63
N ALA A 213 7.07 -9.77 23.44
CA ALA A 213 8.11 -10.54 22.76
C ALA A 213 8.41 -9.96 21.37
N SER A 214 9.64 -10.16 20.90
CA SER A 214 10.04 -9.78 19.54
C SER A 214 11.04 -10.76 18.92
N ILE A 215 10.99 -10.89 17.59
CA ILE A 215 11.97 -11.71 16.85
C ILE A 215 13.39 -11.14 17.00
N ALA A 216 13.51 -9.82 17.19
CA ALA A 216 14.78 -9.15 17.43
C ALA A 216 15.42 -9.60 18.75
N ALA A 217 14.62 -9.71 19.81
CA ALA A 217 15.06 -10.25 21.09
C ALA A 217 15.45 -11.73 20.97
N VAL A 218 14.70 -12.55 20.21
CA VAL A 218 15.10 -13.94 19.91
C VAL A 218 16.48 -13.97 19.25
N ALA A 219 16.69 -13.20 18.18
CA ALA A 219 17.97 -13.17 17.48
C ALA A 219 19.13 -12.76 18.38
N ASN A 220 18.93 -11.75 19.24
CA ASN A 220 19.92 -11.31 20.23
C ASN A 220 20.20 -12.39 21.28
N THR A 221 19.18 -13.06 21.79
CA THR A 221 19.31 -14.17 22.75
C THR A 221 20.11 -15.32 22.15
N ILE A 222 19.76 -15.74 20.93
CA ILE A 222 20.44 -16.83 20.20
C ILE A 222 21.91 -16.52 19.96
N GLN A 223 22.22 -15.26 19.63
CA GLN A 223 23.60 -14.79 19.51
C GLN A 223 24.35 -14.84 20.85
N LYS A 224 23.74 -14.36 21.94
CA LYS A 224 24.35 -14.34 23.29
C LYS A 224 24.62 -15.73 23.85
N ILE A 225 23.71 -16.68 23.62
CA ILE A 225 23.85 -18.05 24.13
C ILE A 225 24.74 -18.94 23.24
N GLY A 226 25.18 -18.44 22.07
CA GLY A 226 26.08 -19.16 21.16
C GLY A 226 25.45 -20.36 20.46
N ALA A 227 24.13 -20.30 20.19
CA ALA A 227 23.44 -21.30 19.38
C ALA A 227 23.73 -21.10 17.88
N ALA A 228 23.52 -22.14 17.07
CA ALA A 228 23.81 -22.11 15.63
C ALA A 228 22.76 -21.33 14.82
N GLY A 229 21.62 -21.01 15.43
CA GLY A 229 20.48 -20.36 14.81
C GLY A 229 19.18 -20.72 15.50
N PHE A 230 18.06 -20.26 14.95
CA PHE A 230 16.75 -20.52 15.54
C PHE A 230 15.65 -20.77 14.52
N ILE A 231 14.60 -21.43 14.98
CA ILE A 231 13.40 -21.73 14.22
C ILE A 231 12.23 -21.20 15.02
N ILE A 232 11.47 -20.25 14.47
CA ILE A 232 10.20 -19.84 15.06
C ILE A 232 9.11 -20.77 14.54
N ALA A 233 8.47 -21.49 15.44
CA ALA A 233 7.34 -22.37 15.16
C ALA A 233 6.05 -21.79 15.77
N MET A 234 4.97 -21.82 15.01
CA MET A 234 3.67 -21.31 15.48
C MET A 234 3.08 -22.21 16.56
N ASP A 235 2.57 -21.58 17.61
CA ASP A 235 1.62 -22.21 18.52
C ASP A 235 0.33 -22.54 17.74
N PRO A 236 -0.16 -23.79 17.74
CA PRO A 236 -1.38 -24.18 17.05
C PRO A 236 -2.64 -23.47 17.56
N ASP A 237 -2.63 -22.91 18.76
CA ASP A 237 -3.76 -22.17 19.35
C ASP A 237 -3.78 -20.69 18.94
N ILE A 238 -2.79 -20.23 18.17
CA ILE A 238 -2.68 -18.86 17.69
C ILE A 238 -2.97 -18.81 16.19
N GLY A 239 -4.09 -18.15 15.83
CA GLY A 239 -4.36 -17.75 14.46
C GLY A 239 -3.69 -16.41 14.16
N SER A 240 -2.46 -16.38 13.62
CA SER A 240 -1.85 -15.12 13.19
C SER A 240 -2.03 -14.90 11.69
N GLU A 241 -2.67 -13.80 11.29
CA GLU A 241 -2.82 -13.42 9.87
C GLU A 241 -1.53 -12.83 9.27
N GLN A 242 -0.64 -12.26 10.09
CA GLN A 242 0.70 -11.78 9.69
C GLN A 242 1.68 -11.82 10.88
N ILE A 243 2.87 -12.37 10.66
CA ILE A 243 3.92 -12.41 11.68
C ILE A 243 4.67 -11.08 11.72
N LYS A 244 4.59 -10.37 12.85
CA LYS A 244 5.36 -9.12 13.06
C LYS A 244 6.86 -9.42 12.98
N GLY A 245 7.61 -8.58 12.27
CA GLY A 245 9.06 -8.73 12.13
C GLY A 245 9.54 -9.82 11.16
N ALA A 246 8.65 -10.47 10.41
CA ALA A 246 9.04 -11.47 9.41
C ALA A 246 9.91 -10.92 8.25
N THR A 247 9.89 -9.60 8.04
CA THR A 247 10.72 -8.88 7.06
C THR A 247 12.01 -8.32 7.67
N MET A 248 12.30 -8.63 8.94
CA MET A 248 13.54 -8.21 9.60
C MET A 248 14.74 -8.97 9.02
N THR A 249 15.84 -8.25 8.87
CA THR A 249 17.16 -8.83 8.58
C THR A 249 17.79 -9.38 9.84
N MET A 250 18.41 -10.55 9.75
CA MET A 250 19.01 -11.24 10.90
C MET A 250 20.49 -11.50 10.66
N GLN A 251 21.29 -11.44 11.72
CA GLN A 251 22.73 -11.76 11.68
C GLN A 251 22.99 -13.26 11.92
N VAL A 252 22.05 -13.96 12.55
CA VAL A 252 22.15 -15.39 12.84
C VAL A 252 21.24 -16.18 11.89
N PRO A 253 21.59 -17.45 11.58
CA PRO A 253 20.73 -18.31 10.77
C PRO A 253 19.36 -18.49 11.41
N ALA A 254 18.31 -18.27 10.63
CA ALA A 254 16.95 -18.28 11.15
C ALA A 254 15.89 -18.56 10.10
N ILE A 255 14.78 -19.14 10.54
CA ILE A 255 13.57 -19.29 9.74
C ILE A 255 12.34 -19.14 10.62
N ILE A 256 11.33 -18.48 10.07
CA ILE A 256 10.02 -18.33 10.68
C ILE A 256 9.03 -19.18 9.90
N LEU A 257 8.53 -20.24 10.52
CA LEU A 257 7.51 -21.09 9.91
C LEU A 257 6.15 -20.43 10.08
N ASN A 258 5.64 -19.87 8.99
CA ASN A 258 4.36 -19.15 8.95
C ASN A 258 3.15 -20.05 8.64
N SER A 259 3.30 -21.35 8.83
CA SER A 259 2.25 -22.36 8.62
C SER A 259 2.15 -23.23 9.85
N VAL A 260 0.94 -23.34 10.40
CA VAL A 260 0.63 -24.25 11.51
C VAL A 260 0.92 -25.71 11.11
N GLN A 261 0.66 -26.09 9.86
CA GLN A 261 0.96 -27.44 9.37
C GLN A 261 2.47 -27.73 9.36
N SER A 262 3.28 -26.77 8.90
CA SER A 262 4.74 -26.90 8.89
C SER A 262 5.31 -26.92 10.31
N SER A 263 4.76 -26.08 11.20
CA SER A 263 5.15 -26.02 12.62
C SER A 263 4.81 -27.33 13.34
N ARG A 264 3.60 -27.89 13.17
CA ARG A 264 3.21 -29.20 13.72
C ARG A 264 4.14 -30.32 13.20
N ALA A 265 4.40 -30.34 11.90
CA ALA A 265 5.28 -31.34 11.31
C ALA A 265 6.74 -31.25 11.81
N LEU A 266 7.24 -30.04 12.11
CA LEU A 266 8.53 -29.84 12.75
C LEU A 266 8.51 -30.41 14.18
N TRP A 267 7.47 -30.10 14.96
CA TRP A 267 7.32 -30.60 16.32
C TRP A 267 7.24 -32.13 16.38
N ASP A 268 6.48 -32.77 15.48
CA ASP A 268 6.41 -34.23 15.37
C ASP A 268 7.79 -34.85 15.07
N TYR A 269 8.53 -34.23 14.14
CA TYR A 269 9.89 -34.66 13.81
C TYR A 269 10.85 -34.50 15.00
N TYR A 270 10.79 -33.36 15.69
CA TYR A 270 11.60 -33.09 16.86
C TYR A 270 11.32 -34.10 17.99
N ASN A 271 10.06 -34.29 18.35
CA ASN A 271 9.64 -35.16 19.45
C ASN A 271 9.98 -36.63 19.18
N SER A 272 9.79 -37.12 17.95
CA SER A 272 10.15 -38.50 17.57
C SER A 272 11.67 -38.77 17.55
N ASN A 273 12.49 -37.72 17.53
CA ASN A 273 13.95 -37.80 17.48
C ASN A 273 14.62 -37.20 18.75
N THR A 274 13.84 -37.01 19.82
CA THR A 274 14.35 -36.56 21.12
C THR A 274 14.30 -37.71 22.11
N ILE A 275 15.45 -38.04 22.69
CA ILE A 275 15.57 -39.09 23.70
C ILE A 275 15.19 -38.47 25.04
N ARG A 276 14.14 -38.97 25.68
CA ARG A 276 13.64 -38.48 26.97
C ARG A 276 13.90 -39.51 28.08
N SER A 277 14.18 -39.03 29.29
CA SER A 277 14.27 -39.85 30.49
C SER A 277 12.88 -40.32 30.94
N ALA A 278 12.83 -41.24 31.92
CA ALA A 278 11.57 -41.68 32.53
C ALA A 278 10.76 -40.54 33.16
N SER A 279 11.42 -39.43 33.55
CA SER A 279 10.78 -38.23 34.09
C SER A 279 10.43 -37.20 33.02
N GLY A 280 10.55 -37.53 31.73
CA GLY A 280 10.21 -36.67 30.60
C GLY A 280 11.29 -35.66 30.15
N HIS A 281 12.42 -35.56 30.86
CA HIS A 281 13.50 -34.63 30.51
C HIS A 281 14.26 -35.08 29.26
N ALA A 282 14.55 -34.16 28.33
CA ALA A 282 15.39 -34.46 27.18
C ALA A 282 16.83 -34.74 27.61
N VAL A 283 17.35 -35.90 27.24
CA VAL A 283 18.73 -36.34 27.51
C VAL A 283 19.56 -36.51 26.23
N GLY A 284 18.92 -36.44 25.06
CA GLY A 284 19.60 -36.53 23.77
C GLY A 284 18.80 -35.93 22.62
N PHE A 285 19.50 -35.26 21.70
CA PHE A 285 18.91 -34.57 20.55
C PHE A 285 19.43 -35.19 19.24
N ALA A 286 18.61 -36.03 18.59
CA ALA A 286 18.96 -36.68 17.32
C ALA A 286 18.36 -35.96 16.10
N ALA A 287 17.32 -35.16 16.29
CA ALA A 287 16.73 -34.32 15.26
C ALA A 287 17.80 -33.39 14.65
N ARG A 288 17.83 -33.29 13.32
CA ARG A 288 18.80 -32.46 12.59
C ARG A 288 18.12 -31.61 11.53
N ALA A 289 18.63 -30.42 11.27
CA ALA A 289 18.17 -29.58 10.17
C ALA A 289 19.24 -28.60 9.66
N ARG A 290 19.01 -28.08 8.46
CA ARG A 290 19.82 -27.06 7.81
C ARG A 290 18.92 -25.94 7.29
N ILE A 291 19.23 -24.70 7.62
CA ILE A 291 18.51 -23.52 7.15
C ILE A 291 19.19 -23.02 5.87
N LEU A 292 18.39 -22.74 4.83
CA LEU A 292 18.86 -22.18 3.56
C LEU A 292 18.88 -20.65 3.61
N ASP A 293 19.61 -20.03 2.68
CA ASP A 293 19.75 -18.56 2.66
C ASP A 293 18.42 -17.88 2.30
N GLY A 294 17.85 -17.17 3.26
CA GLY A 294 16.58 -16.43 3.09
C GLY A 294 16.75 -15.03 2.51
N ARG A 295 17.99 -14.58 2.24
CA ARG A 295 18.28 -13.18 1.83
C ARG A 295 18.29 -13.00 0.31
N GLN A 296 18.35 -14.09 -0.44
CA GLN A 296 18.34 -14.08 -1.90
C GLN A 296 16.93 -13.81 -2.42
N ALA A 297 16.80 -12.76 -3.24
CA ALA A 297 15.54 -12.42 -3.87
C ALA A 297 15.29 -13.27 -5.12
N PHE A 298 14.03 -13.60 -5.38
CA PHE A 298 13.56 -14.12 -6.66
C PHE A 298 12.32 -13.35 -7.11
N PHE A 299 11.98 -13.44 -8.39
CA PHE A 299 10.92 -12.63 -8.99
C PHE A 299 9.82 -13.53 -9.57
N THR A 300 8.56 -13.15 -9.33
CA THR A 300 7.38 -13.83 -9.87
C THR A 300 6.71 -13.00 -10.96
N ARG A 301 5.84 -13.62 -11.77
CA ARG A 301 5.05 -12.88 -12.78
C ARG A 301 3.65 -12.47 -12.31
N GLN A 302 3.19 -13.02 -11.19
CA GLN A 302 1.88 -12.73 -10.60
C GLN A 302 1.97 -11.50 -9.69
N ALA A 303 2.33 -10.36 -10.28
CA ALA A 303 2.43 -9.07 -9.62
C ALA A 303 2.26 -7.93 -10.64
N PRO A 304 1.75 -6.76 -10.25
CA PRO A 304 1.34 -6.41 -8.89
C PRO A 304 0.01 -7.07 -8.45
N VAL A 305 -0.12 -7.27 -7.13
CA VAL A 305 -1.35 -7.72 -6.44
C VAL A 305 -1.73 -6.66 -5.41
N VAL A 306 -3.01 -6.31 -5.27
CA VAL A 306 -3.43 -5.34 -4.24
C VAL A 306 -3.19 -5.95 -2.85
N ALA A 307 -2.46 -5.23 -2.01
CA ALA A 307 -2.14 -5.70 -0.66
C ALA A 307 -3.39 -5.75 0.23
N ALA A 308 -3.50 -6.77 1.09
CA ALA A 308 -4.67 -6.95 1.95
C ALA A 308 -4.96 -5.72 2.82
N TYR A 309 -3.92 -5.16 3.44
CA TYR A 309 -4.02 -3.98 4.30
C TYR A 309 -4.40 -2.70 3.53
N SER A 310 -4.19 -2.62 2.21
CA SER A 310 -4.47 -1.39 1.46
C SER A 310 -5.94 -1.04 1.60
N SER A 311 -6.26 0.15 2.12
CA SER A 311 -7.65 0.61 2.26
C SER A 311 -8.36 0.65 0.90
N ARG A 312 -9.66 0.32 0.91
CA ARG A 312 -10.51 0.17 -0.28
C ARG A 312 -11.56 1.26 -0.34
N GLY A 313 -11.93 1.64 -1.56
CA GLY A 313 -13.15 2.40 -1.81
C GLY A 313 -14.42 1.55 -1.58
N PRO A 314 -15.61 2.06 -1.92
CA PRO A 314 -15.87 3.42 -2.43
C PRO A 314 -15.54 4.51 -1.40
N ASP A 315 -15.38 5.74 -1.90
CA ASP A 315 -15.22 6.91 -1.04
C ASP A 315 -16.52 7.24 -0.30
N VAL A 316 -16.42 7.91 0.85
CA VAL A 316 -17.56 8.30 1.69
C VAL A 316 -17.68 9.80 1.83
N SER A 317 -18.90 10.28 1.63
CA SER A 317 -19.25 11.70 1.66
C SER A 317 -19.48 12.24 3.07
N ASN A 318 -19.77 11.40 4.07
CA ASN A 318 -20.02 11.84 5.45
C ASN A 318 -19.86 10.72 6.49
N ALA A 319 -20.05 11.07 7.77
CA ALA A 319 -19.95 10.16 8.91
C ALA A 319 -20.98 9.01 8.91
N LEU A 320 -22.04 9.08 8.09
CA LEU A 320 -23.02 8.01 7.90
C LEU A 320 -22.59 7.01 6.82
N LEU A 321 -21.36 7.10 6.32
CA LEU A 321 -20.78 6.25 5.28
C LEU A 321 -21.57 6.27 3.97
N GLN A 322 -22.27 7.37 3.69
CA GLN A 322 -22.93 7.57 2.40
C GLN A 322 -21.88 7.71 1.30
N THR A 323 -21.98 6.93 0.23
CA THR A 323 -20.94 6.87 -0.80
C THR A 323 -20.90 8.12 -1.68
N ALA A 324 -19.68 8.54 -2.05
CA ALA A 324 -19.43 9.70 -2.88
C ALA A 324 -19.24 9.33 -4.36
N ASP A 325 -19.56 10.28 -5.27
CA ASP A 325 -19.31 10.15 -6.71
C ASP A 325 -17.82 10.41 -7.07
N VAL A 326 -16.87 9.89 -6.28
CA VAL A 326 -15.42 10.08 -6.46
C VAL A 326 -14.73 8.73 -6.41
N LEU A 327 -13.80 8.50 -7.35
CA LEU A 327 -13.01 7.27 -7.35
C LEU A 327 -11.89 7.39 -6.32
N LYS A 328 -11.90 6.48 -5.35
CA LYS A 328 -10.83 6.28 -4.38
C LYS A 328 -10.52 4.79 -4.22
N PRO A 329 -9.23 4.39 -4.11
CA PRO A 329 -8.04 5.22 -4.34
C PRO A 329 -7.96 5.70 -5.80
N ASN A 330 -7.11 6.67 -6.11
CA ASN A 330 -6.96 7.16 -7.48
C ASN A 330 -6.08 6.23 -8.33
N ILE A 331 -5.03 5.69 -7.73
CA ILE A 331 -4.00 4.88 -8.40
C ILE A 331 -3.34 3.92 -7.41
N MET A 332 -2.64 2.91 -7.90
CA MET A 332 -1.86 1.95 -7.13
C MET A 332 -0.36 2.05 -7.43
N ALA A 333 0.47 1.86 -6.41
CA ALA A 333 1.93 1.82 -6.55
C ALA A 333 2.57 0.78 -5.60
N PRO A 334 3.84 0.40 -5.81
CA PRO A 334 4.56 -0.51 -4.93
C PRO A 334 4.54 -0.05 -3.46
N GLY A 335 3.94 -0.85 -2.59
CA GLY A 335 3.81 -0.51 -1.17
C GLY A 335 4.19 -1.63 -0.21
N SER A 336 4.36 -2.88 -0.67
CA SER A 336 4.73 -4.00 0.20
C SER A 336 6.19 -4.38 0.04
N SER A 337 6.89 -4.57 1.15
CA SER A 337 8.29 -4.98 1.22
C SER A 337 9.19 -4.08 0.37
N ILE A 338 9.17 -2.78 0.66
CA ILE A 338 9.95 -1.75 0.00
C ILE A 338 11.22 -1.46 0.80
N TRP A 339 12.37 -1.59 0.15
CA TRP A 339 13.68 -1.22 0.69
C TRP A 339 13.87 0.28 0.53
N ALA A 340 14.12 0.99 1.62
CA ALA A 340 14.54 2.40 1.57
C ALA A 340 15.34 2.78 2.82
N ALA A 341 15.85 4.00 2.85
CA ALA A 341 16.71 4.48 3.93
C ALA A 341 15.98 4.48 5.27
N TRP A 342 16.72 4.18 6.33
CA TRP A 342 16.23 4.12 7.69
C TRP A 342 17.22 4.81 8.62
N SER A 343 16.74 5.26 9.78
CA SER A 343 17.61 5.85 10.80
C SER A 343 18.08 4.76 11.76
N PRO A 344 19.39 4.52 11.92
CA PRO A 344 19.90 3.55 12.90
C PRO A 344 19.46 3.85 14.33
N ASN A 345 19.29 5.14 14.63
CA ASN A 345 18.87 5.65 15.93
C ASN A 345 17.33 5.74 16.06
N SER A 346 16.57 5.07 15.19
CA SER A 346 15.11 5.05 15.30
C SER A 346 14.67 4.36 16.60
N GLU A 347 13.85 5.02 17.39
CA GLU A 347 13.26 4.47 18.63
C GLU A 347 11.98 3.64 18.41
N GLY A 348 11.55 3.46 17.16
CA GLY A 348 10.17 3.09 16.84
C GLY A 348 9.93 1.61 16.60
N ASP A 349 10.78 0.95 15.82
CA ASP A 349 10.69 -0.49 15.59
C ASP A 349 11.97 -1.16 16.10
N PRO A 350 11.92 -1.87 17.25
CA PRO A 350 13.07 -2.58 17.80
C PRO A 350 13.69 -3.60 16.82
N SER A 351 12.90 -4.12 15.87
CA SER A 351 13.35 -5.08 14.86
C SER A 351 14.24 -4.49 13.78
N ILE A 352 14.28 -3.17 13.64
CA ILE A 352 15.02 -2.47 12.58
C ILE A 352 16.07 -1.53 13.18
N LYS A 353 16.19 -1.49 14.52
CA LYS A 353 17.14 -0.65 15.22
C LYS A 353 18.58 -0.98 14.81
N GLY A 354 19.39 0.07 14.62
CA GLY A 354 20.78 -0.05 14.17
C GLY A 354 20.97 -0.21 12.66
N GLN A 355 19.90 -0.35 11.86
CA GLN A 355 20.00 -0.50 10.41
C GLN A 355 19.89 0.84 9.68
N ASN A 356 20.66 0.98 8.58
CA ASN A 356 20.60 2.12 7.66
C ASN A 356 19.50 1.97 6.60
N PHE A 357 18.97 0.76 6.42
CA PHE A 357 17.92 0.42 5.47
C PHE A 357 16.90 -0.48 6.12
N ALA A 358 15.65 -0.37 5.67
CA ALA A 358 14.55 -1.15 6.19
C ALA A 358 13.63 -1.64 5.07
N LEU A 359 13.14 -2.88 5.23
CA LEU A 359 12.13 -3.47 4.37
C LEU A 359 10.76 -3.29 5.02
N VAL A 360 9.99 -2.30 4.56
CA VAL A 360 8.73 -1.89 5.20
C VAL A 360 7.57 -1.98 4.21
N SER A 361 6.37 -2.22 4.74
CA SER A 361 5.12 -2.27 3.98
C SER A 361 4.13 -1.19 4.43
N GLY A 362 3.31 -0.71 3.52
CA GLY A 362 2.23 0.22 3.78
C GLY A 362 1.88 1.08 2.56
N THR A 363 0.68 1.65 2.56
CA THR A 363 0.34 2.73 1.62
C THR A 363 1.27 3.94 1.78
N SER A 364 1.83 4.15 2.97
CA SER A 364 2.93 5.08 3.22
C SER A 364 4.17 4.86 2.34
N MET A 365 4.43 3.63 1.85
CA MET A 365 5.54 3.35 0.93
C MET A 365 5.12 3.51 -0.54
N ALA A 366 3.83 3.33 -0.84
CA ALA A 366 3.29 3.57 -2.18
C ALA A 366 3.19 5.07 -2.53
N THR A 367 2.78 5.90 -1.57
CA THR A 367 2.67 7.37 -1.71
C THR A 367 3.93 8.05 -2.27
N PRO A 368 5.14 7.83 -1.72
CA PRO A 368 6.35 8.48 -2.21
C PRO A 368 6.77 8.02 -3.61
N HIS A 369 6.40 6.82 -4.06
CA HIS A 369 6.61 6.43 -5.46
C HIS A 369 5.86 7.37 -6.40
N ILE A 370 4.58 7.64 -6.11
CA ILE A 370 3.75 8.57 -6.88
C ILE A 370 4.27 10.00 -6.75
N ALA A 371 4.78 10.41 -5.58
CA ALA A 371 5.39 11.73 -5.40
C ALA A 371 6.59 11.95 -6.33
N GLY A 372 7.52 10.98 -6.40
CA GLY A 372 8.68 11.10 -7.29
C GLY A 372 8.30 11.02 -8.77
N VAL A 373 7.32 10.20 -9.15
CA VAL A 373 6.79 10.19 -10.53
C VAL A 373 6.14 11.53 -10.88
N ALA A 374 5.36 12.11 -9.96
CA ALA A 374 4.78 13.44 -10.14
C ALA A 374 5.87 14.53 -10.32
N ALA A 375 6.98 14.43 -9.59
CA ALA A 375 8.13 15.34 -9.76
C ALA A 375 8.74 15.21 -11.18
N LEU A 376 8.91 13.99 -11.71
CA LEU A 376 9.38 13.78 -13.09
C LEU A 376 8.40 14.33 -14.13
N ILE A 377 7.09 14.13 -13.93
CA ILE A 377 6.05 14.70 -14.79
C ILE A 377 6.09 16.23 -14.75
N LYS A 378 6.20 16.83 -13.56
CA LYS A 378 6.30 18.28 -13.39
C LYS A 378 7.58 18.83 -14.02
N GLN A 379 8.71 18.13 -13.91
CA GLN A 379 9.96 18.50 -14.59
C GLN A 379 9.77 18.56 -16.10
N LYS A 380 9.08 17.58 -16.71
CA LYS A 380 8.79 17.57 -18.14
C LYS A 380 7.75 18.61 -18.54
N HIS A 381 6.74 18.82 -17.69
CA HIS A 381 5.59 19.69 -17.92
C HIS A 381 5.41 20.71 -16.79
N PRO A 382 6.26 21.74 -16.70
CA PRO A 382 6.30 22.64 -15.54
C PRO A 382 4.99 23.41 -15.29
N ARG A 383 4.19 23.61 -16.34
CA ARG A 383 2.93 24.36 -16.28
C ARG A 383 1.70 23.48 -16.02
N TRP A 384 1.87 22.16 -15.88
CA TRP A 384 0.74 21.30 -15.57
C TRP A 384 0.24 21.55 -14.14
N SER A 385 -1.08 21.61 -14.03
CA SER A 385 -1.78 21.66 -12.74
C SER A 385 -1.67 20.31 -12.02
N PRO A 386 -1.92 20.28 -10.71
CA PRO A 386 -2.04 19.02 -9.97
C PRO A 386 -3.01 18.03 -10.62
N ALA A 387 -4.19 18.50 -11.05
CA ALA A 387 -5.20 17.67 -11.72
C ALA A 387 -4.71 17.07 -13.04
N ALA A 388 -3.92 17.82 -13.82
CA ALA A 388 -3.32 17.32 -15.05
C ALA A 388 -2.31 16.19 -14.78
N ILE A 389 -1.50 16.33 -13.73
CA ILE A 389 -0.52 15.31 -13.30
C ILE A 389 -1.24 14.05 -12.82
N THR A 390 -2.26 14.18 -11.98
CA THR A 390 -3.13 13.06 -11.56
C THR A 390 -3.76 12.37 -12.77
N SER A 391 -4.32 13.14 -13.70
CA SER A 391 -4.94 12.62 -14.91
C SER A 391 -3.95 11.83 -15.77
N ALA A 392 -2.74 12.34 -15.97
CA ALA A 392 -1.73 11.66 -16.76
C ALA A 392 -1.42 10.28 -16.16
N MET A 393 -1.18 10.23 -14.86
CA MET A 393 -0.90 8.97 -14.15
C MET A 393 -2.09 7.99 -14.18
N MET A 394 -3.32 8.47 -13.96
CA MET A 394 -4.51 7.61 -13.96
C MET A 394 -4.79 7.03 -15.34
N THR A 395 -4.76 7.87 -16.38
CA THR A 395 -5.21 7.46 -17.72
C THR A 395 -4.26 6.49 -18.42
N THR A 396 -3.00 6.46 -18.01
CA THR A 396 -1.95 5.58 -18.55
C THR A 396 -1.59 4.41 -17.62
N ALA A 397 -2.31 4.25 -16.50
CA ALA A 397 -2.05 3.17 -15.55
C ALA A 397 -2.30 1.79 -16.19
N SER A 398 -1.51 0.79 -15.80
CA SER A 398 -1.72 -0.60 -16.19
C SER A 398 -2.84 -1.22 -15.36
N THR A 399 -3.68 -2.03 -15.99
CA THR A 399 -4.74 -2.81 -15.32
C THR A 399 -4.43 -4.31 -15.28
N PHE A 400 -3.21 -4.70 -15.67
CA PHE A 400 -2.77 -6.08 -15.77
C PHE A 400 -1.43 -6.29 -15.06
N ASP A 401 -1.27 -7.48 -14.50
CA ASP A 401 -0.02 -7.96 -13.92
C ASP A 401 1.03 -8.27 -14.99
N HIS A 402 2.24 -8.66 -14.58
CA HIS A 402 3.33 -9.02 -15.49
C HIS A 402 3.04 -10.30 -16.31
N SER A 403 2.00 -11.06 -16.00
CA SER A 403 1.52 -12.20 -16.79
C SER A 403 0.49 -11.80 -17.85
N GLY A 404 -0.01 -10.56 -17.83
CA GLY A 404 -1.10 -10.09 -18.69
C GLY A 404 -2.49 -10.40 -18.12
N SER A 405 -2.58 -10.87 -16.88
CA SER A 405 -3.84 -11.18 -16.20
C SER A 405 -4.37 -9.96 -15.45
N PRO A 406 -5.71 -9.81 -15.29
CA PRO A 406 -6.27 -8.79 -14.42
C PRO A 406 -5.72 -8.91 -13.00
N PHE A 407 -5.56 -7.78 -12.31
CA PHE A 407 -5.06 -7.78 -10.94
C PHE A 407 -5.91 -8.61 -10.00
N LEU A 408 -5.24 -9.25 -9.06
CA LEU A 408 -5.86 -9.85 -7.88
C LEU A 408 -5.75 -8.90 -6.70
N ALA A 409 -6.70 -9.01 -5.78
CA ALA A 409 -6.72 -8.37 -4.49
C ALA A 409 -6.56 -9.42 -3.40
N GLN A 410 -5.53 -9.27 -2.57
CA GLN A 410 -5.40 -10.10 -1.39
C GLN A 410 -6.45 -9.67 -0.35
N SER A 411 -7.04 -10.66 0.30
CA SER A 411 -7.81 -10.58 1.54
C SER A 411 -7.14 -11.52 2.56
N THR A 412 -7.60 -11.47 3.81
CA THR A 412 -7.05 -12.25 4.93
C THR A 412 -6.72 -13.71 4.59
N ASN A 413 -7.65 -14.45 3.98
CA ASN A 413 -7.50 -15.89 3.71
C ASN A 413 -7.62 -16.28 2.22
N GLN A 414 -7.80 -15.30 1.34
CA GLN A 414 -8.15 -15.54 -0.06
C GLN A 414 -7.63 -14.43 -0.97
N THR A 415 -7.51 -14.73 -2.26
CA THR A 415 -7.30 -13.75 -3.32
C THR A 415 -8.51 -13.71 -4.23
N ALA A 416 -9.01 -12.52 -4.54
CA ALA A 416 -10.15 -12.32 -5.44
C ALA A 416 -9.76 -11.41 -6.61
N PRO A 417 -10.51 -11.39 -7.72
CA PRO A 417 -10.34 -10.39 -8.76
C PRO A 417 -10.44 -8.97 -8.18
N ALA A 418 -9.46 -8.13 -8.46
CA ALA A 418 -9.47 -6.75 -7.97
C ALA A 418 -10.39 -5.87 -8.82
N THR A 419 -10.91 -4.85 -8.18
CA THR A 419 -11.82 -3.85 -8.73
C THR A 419 -11.17 -2.45 -8.73
N PRO A 420 -11.73 -1.49 -9.48
CA PRO A 420 -11.33 -0.09 -9.38
C PRO A 420 -11.36 0.50 -7.96
N PHE A 421 -12.14 -0.03 -7.02
CA PHE A 421 -12.08 0.42 -5.62
C PHE A 421 -10.90 -0.15 -4.83
N ASP A 422 -10.16 -1.09 -5.41
CA ASP A 422 -8.95 -1.67 -4.82
C ASP A 422 -7.69 -0.98 -5.33
N PHE A 423 -7.62 -0.67 -6.63
CA PHE A 423 -6.42 -0.13 -7.28
C PHE A 423 -6.61 1.22 -7.98
N GLY A 424 -7.81 1.80 -7.95
CA GLY A 424 -8.14 3.03 -8.66
C GLY A 424 -8.14 2.83 -10.17
N ALA A 425 -7.42 3.68 -10.89
CA ALA A 425 -7.26 3.57 -12.33
C ALA A 425 -6.31 2.43 -12.77
N GLY A 426 -5.43 1.96 -11.87
CA GLY A 426 -4.47 0.88 -12.14
C GLY A 426 -3.15 1.07 -11.41
N SER A 427 -2.18 0.21 -11.74
CA SER A 427 -0.78 0.36 -11.31
C SER A 427 -0.08 1.45 -12.12
N ILE A 428 0.64 2.35 -11.46
CA ILE A 428 1.36 3.45 -12.10
C ILE A 428 2.31 2.95 -13.22
N ASN A 429 2.27 3.62 -14.37
CA ASN A 429 3.23 3.46 -15.45
C ASN A 429 3.94 4.80 -15.70
N PRO A 430 5.12 5.03 -15.10
CA PRO A 430 5.80 6.32 -15.20
C PRO A 430 6.16 6.70 -16.64
N ALA A 431 6.58 5.73 -17.45
CA ALA A 431 7.01 5.98 -18.82
C ALA A 431 5.87 6.48 -19.71
N GLN A 432 4.67 5.90 -19.57
CA GLN A 432 3.50 6.36 -20.32
C GLN A 432 2.91 7.66 -19.76
N ALA A 433 2.97 7.87 -18.44
CA ALA A 433 2.42 9.06 -17.79
C ALA A 433 3.12 10.37 -18.20
N ILE A 434 4.34 10.29 -18.73
CA ILE A 434 5.08 11.46 -19.26
C ILE A 434 4.47 11.99 -20.56
N ASP A 435 3.81 11.15 -21.37
CA ASP A 435 3.11 11.56 -22.59
C ASP A 435 1.75 10.84 -22.70
N PRO A 436 0.74 11.30 -21.94
CA PRO A 436 -0.56 10.64 -21.87
C PRO A 436 -1.44 10.89 -23.09
N GLY A 437 -1.04 11.79 -24.01
CA GLY A 437 -1.85 12.27 -25.13
C GLY A 437 -2.99 13.21 -24.70
N LEU A 438 -3.87 12.77 -23.78
CA LEU A 438 -4.96 13.58 -23.23
C LEU A 438 -4.91 13.69 -21.71
N ILE A 439 -5.35 14.83 -21.20
CA ILE A 439 -5.57 15.06 -19.76
C ILE A 439 -6.99 15.58 -19.47
N PHE A 440 -7.48 15.26 -18.28
CA PHE A 440 -8.69 15.77 -17.65
C PHE A 440 -8.27 16.80 -16.60
N ASN A 441 -8.43 18.08 -16.92
CA ASN A 441 -8.00 19.15 -16.03
C ASN A 441 -9.18 19.65 -15.16
N SER A 442 -8.90 19.98 -13.90
CA SER A 442 -9.85 20.61 -12.98
C SER A 442 -9.18 21.80 -12.29
N HIS A 443 -9.96 22.85 -12.06
CA HIS A 443 -9.52 24.09 -11.41
C HIS A 443 -10.26 24.32 -10.09
N PHE A 444 -9.76 25.27 -9.29
CA PHE A 444 -10.29 25.59 -7.96
C PHE A 444 -11.80 25.81 -7.95
N GLU A 445 -12.35 26.56 -8.91
CA GLU A 445 -13.79 26.81 -9.02
C GLU A 445 -14.59 25.52 -9.21
N GLN A 446 -14.04 24.52 -9.92
CA GLN A 446 -14.72 23.25 -10.11
C GLN A 446 -14.71 22.40 -8.84
N TYR A 447 -13.67 22.50 -8.01
CA TYR A 447 -13.65 21.87 -6.69
C TYR A 447 -14.63 22.54 -5.70
N VAL A 448 -14.75 23.87 -5.73
CA VAL A 448 -15.78 24.58 -4.94
C VAL A 448 -17.18 24.20 -5.43
N GLN A 449 -17.38 24.09 -6.75
CA GLN A 449 -18.66 23.64 -7.32
C GLN A 449 -18.98 22.18 -6.93
N PHE A 450 -17.96 21.32 -6.78
CA PHE A 450 -18.11 19.97 -6.24
C PHE A 450 -18.57 20.02 -4.79
N LEU A 451 -17.94 20.84 -3.92
CA LEU A 451 -18.35 21.01 -2.53
C LEU A 451 -19.82 21.44 -2.40
N CYS A 452 -20.26 22.36 -3.26
CA CYS A 452 -21.66 22.80 -3.33
C CYS A 452 -22.64 21.72 -3.82
N ALA A 453 -22.14 20.64 -4.42
CA ALA A 453 -22.96 19.52 -4.89
C ALA A 453 -23.00 18.37 -3.87
N VAL A 454 -22.21 18.41 -2.80
CA VAL A 454 -22.19 17.38 -1.76
C VAL A 454 -23.53 17.40 -0.99
N PRO A 455 -24.24 16.26 -0.90
CA PRO A 455 -25.49 16.20 -0.14
C PRO A 455 -25.30 16.63 1.31
N GLY A 456 -26.16 17.53 1.80
CA GLY A 456 -26.10 18.03 3.17
C GLY A 456 -25.15 19.21 3.41
N VAL A 457 -24.47 19.70 2.38
CA VAL A 457 -23.61 20.90 2.45
C VAL A 457 -24.36 22.13 1.96
N ASP A 458 -24.41 23.19 2.77
CA ASP A 458 -24.97 24.49 2.39
C ASP A 458 -23.89 25.48 1.88
N GLU A 459 -24.31 26.46 1.08
CA GLU A 459 -23.41 27.49 0.53
C GLU A 459 -22.68 28.28 1.63
N GLY A 460 -23.32 28.52 2.77
CA GLY A 460 -22.70 29.23 3.89
C GLY A 460 -21.51 28.47 4.46
N SER A 461 -21.63 27.14 4.60
CA SER A 461 -20.53 26.26 5.00
C SER A 461 -19.39 26.27 3.98
N VAL A 462 -19.70 26.20 2.67
CA VAL A 462 -18.68 26.31 1.62
C VAL A 462 -17.97 27.66 1.67
N ARG A 463 -18.71 28.75 1.84
CA ARG A 463 -18.14 30.11 1.91
C ARG A 463 -17.22 30.29 3.10
N ARG A 464 -17.58 29.73 4.27
CA ARG A 464 -16.72 29.74 5.46
C ARG A 464 -15.44 28.93 5.26
N ALA A 465 -15.54 27.77 4.61
CA ALA A 465 -14.42 26.83 4.48
C ALA A 465 -13.47 27.17 3.32
N ALA A 466 -14.01 27.43 2.13
CA ALA A 466 -13.23 27.69 0.91
C ALA A 466 -12.96 29.19 0.65
N GLY A 467 -13.51 30.08 1.48
CA GLY A 467 -13.41 31.53 1.34
C GLY A 467 -14.25 32.13 0.20
N THR A 468 -15.02 31.30 -0.52
CA THR A 468 -15.88 31.74 -1.64
C THR A 468 -17.16 30.92 -1.69
N GLY A 469 -18.25 31.54 -2.17
CA GLY A 469 -19.52 30.87 -2.38
C GLY A 469 -19.55 29.99 -3.64
N CYS A 470 -20.69 29.35 -3.87
CA CYS A 470 -20.89 28.46 -5.02
C CYS A 470 -20.75 29.22 -6.35
N PRO A 471 -19.86 28.79 -7.26
CA PRO A 471 -19.61 29.50 -8.52
C PRO A 471 -20.85 29.64 -9.39
N THR A 472 -21.75 28.66 -9.33
CA THR A 472 -23.03 28.71 -10.04
C THR A 472 -24.17 28.27 -9.13
N LYS A 473 -25.36 28.84 -9.37
CA LYS A 473 -26.62 28.38 -8.75
C LYS A 473 -27.28 27.23 -9.52
N ARG A 474 -26.65 26.75 -10.59
CA ARG A 474 -27.19 25.64 -11.38
C ARG A 474 -27.05 24.36 -10.56
N ARG A 475 -28.04 23.48 -10.68
CA ARG A 475 -27.98 22.15 -10.10
C ARG A 475 -26.77 21.41 -10.69
N ALA A 476 -25.84 21.03 -9.82
CA ALA A 476 -24.66 20.25 -10.14
C ALA A 476 -24.67 18.96 -9.31
N TRP A 477 -23.90 17.97 -9.76
CA TRP A 477 -23.67 16.73 -9.02
C TRP A 477 -22.16 16.55 -8.83
N CYS A 478 -21.77 15.86 -7.76
CA CYS A 478 -20.38 15.49 -7.51
C CYS A 478 -19.74 14.78 -8.72
N SER A 479 -20.50 13.92 -9.41
CA SER A 479 -20.09 13.24 -10.65
C SER A 479 -19.76 14.15 -11.85
N ASP A 480 -20.14 15.43 -11.83
CA ASP A 480 -19.82 16.40 -12.89
C ASP A 480 -18.37 16.90 -12.85
N LEU A 481 -17.64 16.66 -11.75
CA LEU A 481 -16.23 17.05 -11.64
C LEU A 481 -15.41 16.40 -12.76
N ASN A 482 -14.53 17.18 -13.41
CA ASN A 482 -13.78 16.74 -14.58
C ASN A 482 -12.54 15.92 -14.21
N THR A 483 -12.77 14.72 -13.67
CA THR A 483 -11.72 13.75 -13.32
C THR A 483 -11.60 12.65 -14.37
N ALA A 484 -10.47 11.95 -14.37
CA ALA A 484 -10.19 10.78 -15.20
C ALA A 484 -10.90 9.50 -14.71
N SER A 485 -12.14 9.63 -14.20
CA SER A 485 -13.00 8.52 -13.77
C SER A 485 -14.48 8.93 -13.85
N VAL A 486 -15.38 7.96 -13.92
CA VAL A 486 -16.83 8.19 -13.83
C VAL A 486 -17.42 7.30 -12.75
N ILE A 487 -17.78 7.89 -11.60
CA ILE A 487 -18.40 7.19 -10.47
C ILE A 487 -19.81 7.73 -10.28
N ILE A 488 -20.78 6.82 -10.20
CA ILE A 488 -22.17 7.13 -9.92
C ILE A 488 -22.61 6.26 -8.75
N SER A 489 -22.65 6.85 -7.55
CA SER A 489 -22.93 6.13 -6.31
C SER A 489 -24.40 5.75 -6.14
N ASN A 490 -25.29 6.38 -6.91
CA ASN A 490 -26.70 6.05 -6.95
C ASN A 490 -27.32 6.42 -8.32
N LEU A 491 -27.40 5.45 -9.23
CA LEU A 491 -28.05 5.62 -10.52
C LEU A 491 -29.54 5.25 -10.44
N VAL A 492 -30.39 6.25 -10.70
CA VAL A 492 -31.85 6.12 -10.88
C VAL A 492 -32.20 6.56 -12.29
N GLY A 493 -32.70 5.63 -13.13
CA GLY A 493 -33.05 5.94 -14.52
C GLY A 493 -31.82 6.25 -15.37
N SER A 494 -31.49 7.52 -15.60
CA SER A 494 -30.32 7.89 -16.40
C SER A 494 -29.56 9.09 -15.84
N ARG A 495 -28.25 9.14 -16.09
CA ARG A 495 -27.35 10.21 -15.68
C ARG A 495 -26.42 10.61 -16.81
N LYS A 496 -26.38 11.90 -17.12
CA LYS A 496 -25.52 12.50 -18.14
C LYS A 496 -24.35 13.21 -17.49
N VAL A 497 -23.14 12.78 -17.79
CA VAL A 497 -21.89 13.37 -17.33
C VAL A 497 -21.13 13.96 -18.52
N ILE A 498 -20.46 15.10 -18.32
CA ILE A 498 -19.61 15.72 -19.36
C ILE A 498 -18.15 15.67 -18.87
N ARG A 499 -17.25 15.22 -19.75
CA ARG A 499 -15.81 15.30 -19.51
C ARG A 499 -15.16 16.21 -20.54
N ARG A 500 -14.29 17.10 -20.08
CA ARG A 500 -13.45 17.96 -20.93
C ARG A 500 -12.05 17.37 -20.99
N VAL A 501 -11.68 16.86 -22.15
CA VAL A 501 -10.32 16.36 -22.42
C VAL A 501 -9.50 17.41 -23.16
N THR A 502 -8.21 17.49 -22.86
CA THR A 502 -7.27 18.41 -23.52
C THR A 502 -6.11 17.64 -24.12
N ASN A 503 -5.80 17.87 -25.38
CA ASN A 503 -4.62 17.32 -26.05
C ASN A 503 -3.37 18.07 -25.56
N VAL A 504 -2.41 17.33 -25.00
CA VAL A 504 -1.20 17.91 -24.40
C VAL A 504 -0.07 18.13 -25.40
N SER A 505 -0.23 17.69 -26.65
CA SER A 505 0.74 17.89 -27.71
C SER A 505 0.35 19.06 -28.61
N SER A 506 1.33 19.60 -29.36
CA SER A 506 1.09 20.61 -30.39
C SER A 506 0.50 20.04 -31.69
N ARG A 507 0.39 18.72 -31.82
CA ARG A 507 -0.11 18.05 -33.02
C ARG A 507 -1.53 17.56 -32.83
N ASN A 508 -2.31 17.60 -33.90
CA ASN A 508 -3.66 17.06 -33.90
C ASN A 508 -3.63 15.54 -33.76
N GLU A 509 -4.63 14.99 -33.08
CA GLU A 509 -4.79 13.54 -32.96
C GLU A 509 -6.27 13.15 -33.00
N VAL A 510 -6.56 12.05 -33.69
CA VAL A 510 -7.89 11.46 -33.76
C VAL A 510 -7.98 10.35 -32.73
N TYR A 511 -9.02 10.41 -31.89
CA TYR A 511 -9.31 9.41 -30.87
C TYR A 511 -10.60 8.67 -31.21
N ARG A 512 -10.55 7.34 -31.15
CA ARG A 512 -11.73 6.46 -31.21
C ARG A 512 -12.07 5.99 -29.80
N VAL A 513 -13.30 6.22 -29.37
CA VAL A 513 -13.80 5.85 -28.05
C VAL A 513 -14.42 4.45 -28.10
N THR A 514 -13.98 3.59 -27.19
CA THR A 514 -14.58 2.27 -26.91
C THR A 514 -15.02 2.23 -25.46
N VAL A 515 -16.06 1.46 -25.15
CA VAL A 515 -16.60 1.35 -23.79
C VAL A 515 -16.89 -0.10 -23.46
N ARG A 516 -16.32 -0.59 -22.36
CA ARG A 516 -16.76 -1.79 -21.67
C ARG A 516 -17.78 -1.36 -20.62
N GLN A 517 -19.04 -1.73 -20.83
CA GLN A 517 -20.14 -1.25 -19.99
C GLN A 517 -20.16 -1.97 -18.63
N PRO A 518 -20.46 -1.27 -17.53
CA PRO A 518 -20.78 -1.91 -16.26
C PRO A 518 -22.03 -2.79 -16.39
N SER A 519 -22.06 -3.93 -15.70
CA SER A 519 -23.25 -4.79 -15.67
C SER A 519 -24.47 -4.00 -15.16
N GLY A 520 -25.63 -4.18 -15.81
CA GLY A 520 -26.87 -3.47 -15.50
C GLY A 520 -26.97 -2.03 -16.02
N VAL A 521 -25.97 -1.53 -16.77
CA VAL A 521 -25.93 -0.14 -17.24
C VAL A 521 -25.57 -0.08 -18.73
N ASN A 522 -26.37 0.66 -19.51
CA ASN A 522 -25.99 1.05 -20.87
C ASN A 522 -25.18 2.35 -20.80
N VAL A 523 -24.01 2.38 -21.43
CA VAL A 523 -23.16 3.58 -21.48
C VAL A 523 -22.99 4.01 -22.93
N THR A 524 -23.39 5.25 -23.23
CA THR A 524 -23.20 5.87 -24.55
C THR A 524 -22.29 7.09 -24.44
N VAL A 525 -21.37 7.23 -25.39
CA VAL A 525 -20.43 8.36 -25.46
C VAL A 525 -20.56 9.06 -26.80
N SER A 526 -20.65 10.39 -26.76
CA SER A 526 -20.72 11.23 -27.96
C SER A 526 -19.72 12.39 -27.86
N PRO A 527 -18.91 12.63 -28.91
CA PRO A 527 -18.75 11.81 -30.12
C PRO A 527 -17.99 10.50 -29.89
N GLN A 528 -18.20 9.48 -30.73
CA GLN A 528 -17.44 8.21 -30.70
C GLN A 528 -16.07 8.30 -31.38
N VAL A 529 -15.90 9.23 -32.32
CA VAL A 529 -14.62 9.56 -32.95
C VAL A 529 -14.45 11.06 -32.89
N VAL A 530 -13.32 11.52 -32.37
CA VAL A 530 -13.05 12.94 -32.18
C VAL A 530 -11.64 13.30 -32.61
N MET A 531 -11.53 14.31 -33.47
CA MET A 531 -10.26 14.98 -33.72
C MET A 531 -10.08 16.09 -32.69
N ILE A 532 -8.95 16.05 -31.99
CA ILE A 532 -8.58 17.07 -31.00
C ILE A 532 -7.32 17.75 -31.52
N ASN A 533 -7.46 19.04 -31.85
CA ASN A 533 -6.33 19.84 -32.31
C ASN A 533 -5.28 19.96 -31.22
N GLY A 534 -4.03 20.19 -31.61
CA GLY A 534 -2.94 20.40 -30.65
C GLY A 534 -3.28 21.51 -29.65
N ASN A 535 -3.01 21.27 -28.37
CA ASN A 535 -3.32 22.17 -27.24
C ASN A 535 -4.81 22.54 -27.09
N ALA A 536 -5.73 21.90 -27.82
CA ALA A 536 -7.16 22.20 -27.76
C ALA A 536 -7.89 21.23 -26.82
N SER A 537 -9.06 21.66 -26.35
CA SER A 537 -9.98 20.81 -25.58
C SER A 537 -11.19 20.37 -26.40
N LYS A 538 -11.77 19.22 -26.03
CA LYS A 538 -13.08 18.76 -26.52
C LYS A 538 -13.92 18.22 -25.36
N HIS A 539 -15.24 18.32 -25.50
CA HIS A 539 -16.19 17.72 -24.58
C HIS A 539 -16.62 16.34 -25.06
N LEU A 540 -16.68 15.40 -24.12
CA LEU A 540 -17.25 14.07 -24.29
C LEU A 540 -18.51 14.02 -23.42
N LYS A 541 -19.66 13.77 -24.06
CA LYS A 541 -20.92 13.54 -23.38
C LYS A 541 -21.06 12.05 -23.12
N ILE A 542 -21.15 11.67 -21.84
CA ILE A 542 -21.31 10.29 -21.38
C ILE A 542 -22.70 10.16 -20.77
N VAL A 543 -23.53 9.25 -21.27
CA VAL A 543 -24.85 8.97 -20.72
C VAL A 543 -24.90 7.55 -20.21
N LEU A 544 -25.18 7.39 -18.92
CA LEU A 544 -25.36 6.12 -18.24
C LEU A 544 -26.86 5.91 -18.02
N THR A 545 -27.40 4.81 -18.52
CA THR A 545 -28.82 4.45 -18.37
C THR A 545 -28.93 3.11 -17.66
N ALA A 546 -29.66 3.07 -16.56
CA ALA A 546 -29.95 1.86 -15.81
C ALA A 546 -30.84 0.93 -16.65
N ILE A 547 -30.34 -0.26 -16.96
CA ILE A 547 -31.11 -1.33 -17.58
C ILE A 547 -31.72 -2.24 -16.50
N GLN A 548 -30.95 -2.50 -15.45
CA GLN A 548 -31.34 -3.39 -14.37
C GLN A 548 -30.77 -2.88 -13.04
N ALA A 549 -31.57 -2.94 -11.96
CA ALA A 549 -31.10 -2.68 -10.62
C ALA A 549 -30.09 -3.78 -10.18
N THR A 550 -28.87 -3.36 -9.86
CA THR A 550 -27.78 -4.26 -9.45
C THR A 550 -27.67 -4.38 -7.94
N ARG A 551 -28.02 -3.31 -7.20
CA ARG A 551 -27.87 -3.21 -5.73
C ARG A 551 -26.44 -3.50 -5.23
N THR A 552 -25.47 -3.35 -6.12
CA THR A 552 -24.03 -3.41 -5.85
C THR A 552 -23.32 -2.60 -6.93
N TYR A 553 -22.07 -2.23 -6.67
CA TYR A 553 -21.25 -1.58 -7.67
C TYR A 553 -20.87 -2.56 -8.77
N THR A 554 -21.06 -2.12 -10.02
CA THR A 554 -20.56 -2.79 -11.21
C THR A 554 -19.56 -1.90 -11.91
N PHE A 555 -18.62 -2.53 -12.63
CA PHE A 555 -17.44 -1.85 -13.14
C PHE A 555 -17.33 -1.97 -14.66
N GLY A 556 -16.86 -0.89 -15.27
CA GLY A 556 -16.60 -0.78 -16.70
C GLY A 556 -15.40 0.13 -16.97
N GLU A 557 -15.13 0.40 -18.24
CA GLU A 557 -14.10 1.34 -18.64
C GLU A 557 -14.47 2.03 -19.96
N MET A 558 -14.08 3.29 -20.09
CA MET A 558 -14.04 4.00 -21.36
C MET A 558 -12.58 4.13 -21.79
N VAL A 559 -12.26 3.76 -23.02
CA VAL A 559 -10.90 3.83 -23.57
C VAL A 559 -10.91 4.70 -24.83
N LEU A 560 -9.99 5.66 -24.90
CA LEU A 560 -9.77 6.46 -26.10
C LEU A 560 -8.47 6.00 -26.77
N HIS A 561 -8.61 5.42 -27.95
CA HIS A 561 -7.49 4.98 -28.79
C HIS A 561 -7.10 6.08 -29.76
N GLY A 562 -5.93 6.66 -29.53
CA GLY A 562 -5.37 7.72 -30.37
C GLY A 562 -4.65 7.17 -31.59
N SER A 563 -4.80 7.85 -32.73
CA SER A 563 -4.10 7.52 -33.99
C SER A 563 -2.57 7.54 -33.88
N ARG A 564 -2.00 8.12 -32.81
CA ARG A 564 -0.57 8.16 -32.54
C ARG A 564 -0.14 7.19 -31.43
N LYS A 565 -0.94 6.13 -31.20
CA LYS A 565 -0.73 5.06 -30.20
C LYS A 565 -0.94 5.46 -28.74
N HIS A 566 -1.45 6.66 -28.46
CA HIS A 566 -1.92 7.00 -27.12
C HIS A 566 -3.13 6.15 -26.75
N VAL A 567 -3.19 5.68 -25.51
CA VAL A 567 -4.33 4.95 -24.94
C VAL A 567 -4.71 5.63 -23.64
N VAL A 568 -5.89 6.24 -23.62
CA VAL A 568 -6.39 6.99 -22.46
C VAL A 568 -7.53 6.20 -21.84
N ARG A 569 -7.30 5.61 -20.67
CA ARG A 569 -8.28 4.77 -19.96
C ARG A 569 -9.00 5.57 -18.87
N VAL A 570 -10.30 5.36 -18.74
CA VAL A 570 -11.17 6.02 -17.77
C VAL A 570 -12.05 4.96 -17.09
N PRO A 571 -11.78 4.56 -15.84
CA PRO A 571 -12.61 3.62 -15.12
C PRO A 571 -14.03 4.16 -14.88
N ILE A 572 -15.02 3.26 -14.95
CA ILE A 572 -16.43 3.55 -14.68
C ILE A 572 -16.89 2.62 -13.55
N ALA A 573 -17.49 3.17 -12.50
CA ALA A 573 -18.14 2.40 -11.45
C ALA A 573 -19.55 2.94 -11.18
N VAL A 574 -20.54 2.05 -11.13
CA VAL A 574 -21.94 2.45 -10.99
C VAL A 574 -22.66 1.54 -10.01
N TYR A 575 -23.39 2.14 -9.08
CA TYR A 575 -24.37 1.44 -8.26
C TYR A 575 -25.78 1.74 -8.80
N VAL A 576 -26.49 0.71 -9.28
CA VAL A 576 -27.86 0.89 -9.80
C VAL A 576 -28.89 0.55 -8.73
N SER A 577 -29.58 1.57 -8.22
CA SER A 577 -30.64 1.40 -7.21
C SER A 577 -31.97 1.00 -7.85
N THR A 578 -32.38 1.70 -8.90
CA THR A 578 -33.62 1.44 -9.64
C THR A 578 -33.42 1.64 -11.13
N SER A 579 -33.93 0.67 -11.90
CA SER A 579 -34.22 0.86 -13.32
C SER A 579 -35.64 1.41 -13.43
N LEU A 580 -35.83 2.54 -14.11
CA LEU A 580 -37.16 2.92 -14.56
C LEU A 580 -37.57 1.88 -15.59
N LYS A 581 -38.57 1.04 -15.27
CA LYS A 581 -39.18 0.16 -16.28
C LYS A 581 -39.63 1.06 -17.43
N SER A 582 -39.18 0.75 -18.63
CA SER A 582 -39.74 1.29 -19.88
C SER A 582 -41.23 0.97 -19.97
#